data_AF-A0A938ZFS3-F1
#
_entry.id   AF-A0A938ZFS3-F1
#
_cell.length_a   1.000
_cell.length_b   1.000
_cell.length_c   1.000
_cell.angle_alpha   90.00
_cell.angle_beta   90.00
_cell.angle_gamma   90.00
#
_symmetry.space_group_name_H-M   'P 1'
#
loop_
_entity.id
_entity.type
_entity.pdbx_description
1 polymer ?
#
loop_
_entity_poly.entity_id
_entity_poly.type
_entity_poly.pdbx_seq_one_letter_code
_entity_poly.pdbx_strand_id
1 'polypeptide(L)'
;MNLKIDPTRWANKEEWEGTGVYVRATFADGSCGVVEISHLEKASLLDWLKSTGGDNRIAENCVGILLGHGSLHESQEVQLPPVYNPEETS
;
A
#
# COMPACT_ATOMS: atom_id res chain seq x y z
N MET A 1 27.84 -4.87 9.30
CA MET A 1 26.80 -5.53 8.47
C MET A 1 26.12 -4.42 7.68
N ASN A 2 26.13 -4.49 6.34
CA ASN A 2 25.45 -3.49 5.51
C ASN A 2 24.11 -4.07 5.05
N LEU A 3 23.02 -3.58 5.63
CA LEU A 3 21.66 -3.98 5.27
C LEU A 3 21.14 -3.05 4.16
N LYS A 4 20.46 -3.62 3.17
CA LYS A 4 19.77 -2.89 2.11
C LYS A 4 18.33 -3.41 2.02
N ILE A 5 17.38 -2.49 1.81
CA ILE A 5 15.99 -2.87 1.52
C ILE A 5 15.96 -3.44 0.10
N ASP A 6 15.27 -4.57 -0.07
CA ASP A 6 14.94 -5.13 -1.38
C ASP A 6 13.61 -4.53 -1.88
N PRO A 7 13.63 -3.65 -2.89
CA PRO A 7 12.42 -3.04 -3.42
C PRO A 7 11.55 -4.00 -4.24
N THR A 8 12.05 -5.21 -4.56
CA THR A 8 11.34 -6.21 -5.38
C THR A 8 10.66 -7.31 -4.57
N ARG A 9 10.75 -7.25 -3.23
CA ARG A 9 10.21 -8.24 -2.28
C ARG A 9 8.82 -8.78 -2.65
N TRP A 10 7.86 -7.91 -2.99
CA TRP A 10 6.49 -8.32 -3.28
C TRP A 10 6.36 -9.25 -4.50
N ALA A 11 7.17 -9.03 -5.53
CA ALA A 11 7.14 -9.85 -6.73
C ALA A 11 7.51 -11.31 -6.43
N ASN A 12 8.35 -11.52 -5.42
CA ASN A 12 8.83 -12.84 -5.00
C ASN A 12 8.27 -13.24 -3.63
N LYS A 13 7.09 -12.73 -3.22
CA LYS A 13 6.54 -12.91 -1.87
C LYS A 13 6.48 -14.36 -1.37
N GLU A 14 6.38 -15.33 -2.27
CA GLU A 14 6.36 -16.77 -1.98
C GLU A 14 7.74 -17.33 -1.56
N GLU A 15 8.83 -16.63 -1.87
CA GLU A 15 10.21 -17.01 -1.55
C GLU A 15 10.67 -16.51 -0.16
N TRP A 16 9.85 -15.71 0.52
CA TRP A 16 10.19 -15.12 1.82
C TRP A 16 9.47 -15.83 2.96
N GLU A 17 10.13 -15.98 4.12
CA GLU A 17 9.56 -16.59 5.34
C GLU A 17 8.38 -15.80 5.97
N GLY A 18 7.88 -14.76 5.30
CA GLY A 18 6.86 -13.84 5.82
C GLY A 18 7.45 -12.75 6.73
N THR A 19 6.62 -11.81 7.17
CA THR A 19 6.99 -10.77 8.16
C THR A 19 6.89 -11.28 9.60
N GLY A 20 6.23 -12.42 9.81
CA GLY A 20 5.86 -12.93 11.13
C GLY A 20 4.63 -12.22 11.73
N VAL A 21 3.98 -11.34 10.99
CA VAL A 21 2.75 -10.65 11.39
C VAL A 21 1.55 -11.39 10.79
N TYR A 22 0.70 -11.90 11.66
CA TYR A 22 -0.47 -12.68 11.28
C TYR A 22 -1.74 -11.91 11.59
N VAL A 23 -2.70 -11.98 10.67
CA VAL A 23 -4.02 -11.35 10.79
C VAL A 23 -5.11 -12.38 10.52
N ARG A 24 -6.29 -12.16 11.12
CA ARG A 24 -7.48 -12.96 10.82
C ARG A 24 -8.17 -12.35 9.58
N ALA A 25 -8.34 -13.14 8.54
CA ALA A 25 -8.95 -12.72 7.28
C ALA A 25 -10.07 -13.68 6.84
N THR A 26 -10.95 -13.17 5.99
CA THR A 26 -11.99 -13.96 5.31
C THR A 26 -11.53 -14.26 3.89
N PHE A 27 -11.55 -15.52 3.50
CA PHE A 27 -11.21 -15.98 2.15
C PHE A 27 -12.38 -15.77 1.19
N ALA A 28 -12.12 -15.91 -0.12
CA ALA A 28 -13.13 -15.73 -1.16
C ALA A 28 -14.33 -16.70 -1.05
N ASP A 29 -14.15 -17.84 -0.40
CA ASP A 29 -15.21 -18.83 -0.13
C ASP A 29 -16.05 -18.50 1.13
N GLY A 30 -15.75 -17.38 1.80
CA GLY A 30 -16.42 -16.93 3.02
C GLY A 30 -15.89 -17.57 4.31
N SER A 31 -14.94 -18.51 4.22
CA SER A 31 -14.29 -19.08 5.40
C SER A 31 -13.33 -18.07 6.04
N CYS A 32 -13.06 -18.21 7.34
CA CYS A 32 -12.10 -17.36 8.04
C CYS A 32 -10.86 -18.17 8.42
N GLY A 33 -9.68 -17.55 8.30
CA GLY A 33 -8.43 -18.14 8.75
C GLY A 33 -7.41 -17.11 9.18
N VAL A 34 -6.24 -17.61 9.55
CA VAL A 34 -5.07 -16.79 9.89
C VAL A 34 -4.17 -16.76 8.67
N VAL A 35 -3.84 -15.55 8.21
CA VAL A 35 -2.96 -15.32 7.07
C VAL A 35 -1.84 -14.37 7.46
N GLU A 36 -0.72 -14.50 6.76
CA GLU A 36 0.40 -13.57 6.88
C GLU A 36 0.01 -12.22 6.24
N ILE A 37 0.35 -11.09 6.87
CA ILE A 37 -0.09 -9.77 6.40
C ILE A 37 0.41 -9.44 4.97
N SER A 38 1.56 -9.96 4.55
CA SER A 38 2.09 -9.83 3.19
C SER A 38 1.37 -10.69 2.16
N HIS A 39 0.37 -11.46 2.56
CA HIS A 39 -0.53 -12.13 1.60
C HIS A 39 -1.80 -11.34 1.34
N LEU A 40 -2.06 -10.26 2.10
CA LEU A 40 -3.21 -9.41 1.82
C LEU A 40 -3.05 -8.70 0.50
N GLU A 41 -4.14 -8.62 -0.26
CA GLU A 41 -4.21 -7.76 -1.43
C GLU A 41 -4.19 -6.28 -1.02
N LYS A 42 -3.76 -5.41 -1.95
CA LYS A 42 -3.59 -3.97 -1.70
C LYS A 42 -4.82 -3.32 -1.08
N ALA A 43 -6.02 -3.63 -1.60
CA ALA A 43 -7.28 -3.08 -1.11
C ALA A 43 -7.59 -3.57 0.31
N SER A 44 -7.51 -4.88 0.55
CA SER A 44 -7.76 -5.48 1.86
C SER A 44 -6.79 -4.98 2.93
N LEU A 45 -5.51 -4.77 2.58
CA LEU A 45 -4.52 -4.18 3.46
C LEU A 45 -4.90 -2.75 3.86
N LEU A 46 -5.30 -1.93 2.87
CA LEU A 46 -5.70 -0.54 3.11
C LEU A 46 -6.93 -0.45 4.00
N ASP A 47 -7.95 -1.27 3.73
CA ASP A 47 -9.16 -1.34 4.55
C ASP A 47 -8.84 -1.75 5.99
N TRP A 48 -7.94 -2.72 6.17
CA TRP A 48 -7.50 -3.14 7.49
C TRP A 48 -6.78 -2.02 8.25
N LEU A 49 -5.86 -1.30 7.60
CA LEU A 49 -5.14 -0.17 8.22
C LEU A 49 -6.08 0.93 8.70
N LYS A 50 -7.20 1.14 8.00
CA LYS A 50 -8.22 2.14 8.33
C LYS A 50 -9.28 1.67 9.33
N SER A 51 -9.32 0.37 9.65
CA SER A 51 -10.39 -0.25 10.45
C SER A 51 -10.56 0.33 11.86
N THR A 52 -9.54 1.02 12.38
CA THR A 52 -9.58 1.67 13.71
C THR A 52 -9.99 3.15 13.68
N GLY A 53 -10.44 3.66 12.52
CA GLY A 53 -11.00 5.00 12.37
C GLY A 53 -9.99 6.11 12.07
N GLY A 54 -8.75 5.76 11.71
CA GLY A 54 -7.72 6.71 11.26
C GLY A 54 -7.57 6.76 9.74
N ASP A 55 -7.18 7.93 9.22
CA ASP A 55 -6.64 8.11 7.86
C ASP A 55 -5.24 8.71 8.01
N ASN A 56 -4.22 7.92 7.71
CA ASN A 56 -2.83 8.35 7.75
C ASN A 56 -2.10 7.84 6.51
N ARG A 57 -2.29 8.57 5.41
CA ARG A 57 -1.71 8.25 4.10
C ARG A 57 -0.21 7.99 4.11
N ILE A 58 0.54 8.69 4.97
CA ILE A 58 1.99 8.50 5.08
C ILE A 58 2.28 7.12 5.68
N ALA A 59 1.66 6.80 6.82
CA ALA A 59 1.83 5.50 7.46
C ALA A 59 1.35 4.35 6.56
N GLU A 60 0.20 4.53 5.90
CA GLU A 60 -0.39 3.56 4.98
C GLU A 60 0.55 3.27 3.79
N ASN A 61 1.08 4.32 3.14
CA ASN A 61 2.06 4.16 2.07
C ASN A 61 3.37 3.53 2.56
N CYS A 62 3.84 3.86 3.77
CA CYS A 62 5.01 3.20 4.34
C CYS A 62 4.80 1.69 4.46
N VAL A 63 3.65 1.24 4.96
CA VAL A 63 3.31 -0.20 5.03
C VAL A 63 3.23 -0.80 3.62
N GLY A 64 2.59 -0.11 2.68
CA GLY A 64 2.54 -0.54 1.27
C GLY A 64 3.92 -0.75 0.65
N ILE A 65 4.85 0.16 0.88
CA ILE A 65 6.24 0.05 0.39
C ILE A 65 6.97 -1.11 1.07
N LEU A 66 6.84 -1.27 2.39
CA LEU A 66 7.50 -2.34 3.15
C LEU A 66 7.01 -3.74 2.75
N LEU A 67 5.74 -3.85 2.39
CA LEU A 67 5.16 -5.08 1.87
C LEU A 67 5.35 -5.20 0.35
N GLY A 68 5.77 -4.14 -0.34
CA GLY A 68 6.08 -4.07 -1.77
C GLY A 68 4.87 -3.89 -2.70
N HIS A 69 3.74 -3.41 -2.17
CA HIS A 69 2.61 -2.89 -2.95
C HIS A 69 2.87 -1.50 -3.55
N GLY A 70 3.94 -0.82 -3.13
CA GLY A 70 4.18 0.59 -3.47
C GLY A 70 3.22 1.52 -2.73
N SER A 71 2.81 2.62 -3.37
CA SER A 71 1.83 3.55 -2.79
C SER A 71 0.46 2.89 -2.69
N LEU A 72 -0.10 2.82 -1.47
CA LEU A 72 -1.46 2.32 -1.22
C LEU A 72 -2.50 3.32 -1.73
N HIS A 73 -2.20 4.60 -1.67
CA HIS A 73 -3.02 5.65 -2.27
C HIS A 73 -2.61 5.90 -3.72
N GLU A 74 -3.59 6.14 -4.57
CA GLU A 74 -3.31 6.73 -5.88
C GLU A 74 -2.61 8.09 -5.68
N SER A 75 -1.61 8.37 -6.49
CA SER A 75 -1.04 9.72 -6.55
C SER A 75 -2.16 10.64 -6.99
N GLN A 76 -2.58 11.57 -6.13
CA GLN A 76 -3.36 12.70 -6.61
C GLN A 76 -2.50 13.37 -7.68
N GLU A 77 -2.98 13.36 -8.93
CA GLU A 77 -2.44 14.27 -9.93
C GLU A 77 -2.48 15.66 -9.31
N VAL A 78 -1.30 16.27 -9.17
CA VAL A 78 -1.23 17.67 -8.80
C VAL A 78 -1.86 18.41 -9.98
N GLN A 79 -3.11 18.85 -9.83
CA GLN A 79 -3.69 19.81 -10.76
C GLN A 79 -2.84 21.07 -10.67
N LEU A 80 -1.96 21.23 -11.66
CA LEU A 80 -1.21 22.46 -11.83
C LEU A 80 -2.24 23.58 -12.08
N PRO A 81 -2.09 24.75 -11.45
CA PRO A 81 -2.94 25.89 -11.78
C PRO A 81 -2.85 26.17 -13.28
N PRO A 82 -3.94 26.68 -13.91
CA PRO A 82 -3.90 27.08 -15.30
C PRO A 82 -2.72 28.04 -15.50
N VAL A 83 -1.86 27.72 -16.48
CA VAL A 83 -0.75 28.58 -16.85
C VAL A 83 -1.35 29.88 -17.38
N TYR A 84 -1.10 30.99 -16.69
CA TYR A 84 -1.51 32.30 -17.17
C TYR A 84 -0.80 32.58 -18.50
N ASN A 85 -1.57 32.63 -19.59
CA ASN A 85 -1.07 33.03 -20.90
C ASN A 85 -1.41 34.51 -21.15
N PRO A 86 -0.44 35.43 -21.06
CA PRO A 86 -0.69 36.86 -21.27
C PRO A 86 -1.15 37.19 -22.70
N GLU A 87 -0.97 36.28 -23.66
CA GLU A 87 -1.28 36.52 -25.08
C GLU A 87 -2.77 36.33 -25.44
N GLU A 88 -3.61 35.80 -24.55
CA GLU A 88 -5.03 35.54 -24.82
C GLU A 88 -5.98 36.68 -24.38
N THR A 89 -5.44 37.81 -23.90
CA THR A 89 -6.23 38.96 -23.40
C THR A 89 -6.16 40.20 -24.28
N SER A 90 -6.02 40.02 -25.61
CA SER A 90 -6.09 41.11 -26.61
C SER A 90 -7.41 41.14 -27.35
#